data_AF-A0A917NCH4-F1
#
_entry.id   AF-A0A917NCH4-F1
#
_cell.length_a   1.000
_cell.length_b   1.000
_cell.length_c   1.000
_cell.angle_alpha   90.00
_cell.angle_beta   90.00
_cell.angle_gamma   90.00
#
_symmetry.space_group_name_H-M   'P 1'
#
loop_
_entity.id
_entity.type
_entity.pdbx_description
1 polymer ?
#
loop_
_entity_poly.entity_id
_entity_poly.type
_entity_poly.pdbx_seq_one_letter_code
_entity_poly.pdbx_strand_id
1 'polypeptide(L)'
;MRPSIRLEDTVDITYGRLVARNLPIRHVLQLSGSMKLETAQSLIRALPNASVVLLDPSTTVDLAVAIASAMPLQGLLMLEPGVSVEVARGIAKTLPTDRAVGIDSQTPFSIAEAIVSSLSKGTVLLDPDLSEENLITLVEKLNPNAELYLSAKTPCEKADLMIKHLPQGCSLLLSEHINLETAIRVASLIKTGRGIRISEEFSWGFSKILSIAKSLPEGCWLALPNTLLPKQITALREEPSIQCLINTSETAESPSVYAARLTQFGLLSKSGSSVQLASNSNLCHPTL
;
A
#
# COMPACT_ATOMS: atom_id res chain seq x y z
N MET A 1 -15.58 -15.91 -2.35
CA MET A 1 -14.42 -16.47 -1.62
C MET A 1 -13.30 -16.71 -2.63
N ARG A 2 -12.07 -16.23 -2.37
CA ARG A 2 -10.91 -16.56 -3.23
C ARG A 2 -10.51 -18.02 -2.96
N PRO A 3 -10.11 -18.81 -3.97
CA PRO A 3 -9.61 -20.16 -3.71
C PRO A 3 -8.34 -20.09 -2.85
N SER A 4 -8.26 -20.92 -1.82
CA SER A 4 -7.08 -21.02 -0.96
C SER A 4 -6.32 -22.32 -1.22
N ILE A 5 -5.00 -22.23 -1.15
CA ILE A 5 -4.10 -23.39 -1.07
C ILE A 5 -3.46 -23.35 0.31
N ARG A 6 -3.66 -24.43 1.07
CA ARG A 6 -3.07 -24.59 2.40
C ARG A 6 -1.82 -25.45 2.31
N LEU A 7 -0.71 -24.96 2.86
CA LEU A 7 0.54 -25.71 3.01
C LEU A 7 0.76 -26.03 4.48
N GLU A 8 0.82 -27.33 4.78
CA GLU A 8 1.07 -27.84 6.12
C GLU A 8 2.56 -27.84 6.48
N ASP A 9 2.86 -27.97 7.76
CA ASP A 9 4.22 -27.97 8.32
C ASP A 9 5.13 -29.10 7.83
N THR A 10 4.54 -30.21 7.39
CA THR A 10 5.22 -31.38 6.83
C THR A 10 5.50 -31.28 5.33
N VAL A 11 5.13 -30.17 4.67
CA VAL A 11 5.37 -30.00 3.23
C VAL A 11 6.86 -30.05 2.93
N ASP A 12 7.25 -30.82 1.92
CA ASP A 12 8.59 -30.73 1.37
C ASP A 12 8.83 -29.31 0.84
N ILE A 13 9.94 -28.69 1.24
CA ILE A 13 10.20 -27.29 0.91
C ILE A 13 10.37 -27.07 -0.61
N THR A 14 10.88 -28.05 -1.35
CA THR A 14 11.04 -27.94 -2.80
C THR A 14 9.68 -27.91 -3.47
N TYR A 15 8.79 -28.83 -3.08
CA TYR A 15 7.41 -28.85 -3.55
C TYR A 15 6.64 -27.60 -3.13
N GLY A 16 6.71 -27.21 -1.86
CA GLY A 16 6.02 -26.03 -1.34
C GLY A 16 6.43 -24.75 -2.09
N ARG A 17 7.73 -24.58 -2.39
CA ARG A 17 8.21 -23.44 -3.20
C ARG A 17 7.71 -23.49 -4.63
N LEU A 18 7.60 -24.68 -5.22
CA LEU A 18 7.02 -24.84 -6.55
C LEU A 18 5.55 -24.40 -6.55
N VAL A 19 4.77 -24.82 -5.55
CA VAL A 19 3.38 -24.39 -5.38
C VAL A 19 3.30 -22.87 -5.18
N ALA A 20 4.11 -22.31 -4.28
CA ALA A 20 4.12 -20.88 -4.01
C ALA A 20 4.45 -20.05 -5.26
N ARG A 21 5.46 -20.45 -6.04
CA ARG A 21 5.86 -19.76 -7.29
C ARG A 21 4.78 -19.77 -8.37
N ASN A 22 4.02 -20.86 -8.43
CA ASN A 22 2.98 -21.05 -9.43
C ASN A 22 1.58 -20.76 -8.87
N LEU A 23 1.50 -20.08 -7.72
CA LEU A 23 0.24 -19.72 -7.13
C LEU A 23 -0.52 -18.81 -8.12
N PRO A 24 -1.70 -19.22 -8.61
CA PRO A 24 -2.36 -18.44 -9.63
C PRO A 24 -2.80 -17.09 -9.08
N ILE A 25 -2.82 -16.08 -9.95
CA ILE A 25 -3.30 -14.73 -9.60
C ILE A 25 -4.68 -14.85 -8.95
N ARG A 26 -4.88 -14.18 -7.81
CA ARG A 26 -6.08 -14.22 -6.94
C ARG A 26 -6.25 -15.46 -6.05
N HIS A 27 -5.33 -16.40 -6.02
CA HIS A 27 -5.33 -17.43 -4.98
C HIS A 27 -4.74 -16.90 -3.69
N VAL A 28 -5.13 -17.52 -2.58
CA VAL A 28 -4.64 -17.22 -1.24
C VAL A 28 -3.74 -18.36 -0.80
N LEU A 29 -2.51 -18.05 -0.37
CA LEU A 29 -1.68 -19.03 0.33
C LEU A 29 -2.00 -18.98 1.82
N GLN A 30 -2.38 -20.12 2.38
CA GLN A 30 -2.52 -20.30 3.81
C GLN A 30 -1.36 -21.17 4.31
N LEU A 31 -0.65 -20.70 5.33
CA LEU A 31 0.41 -21.44 5.99
C LEU A 31 -0.09 -21.95 7.34
N SER A 32 0.23 -23.18 7.69
CA SER A 32 -0.04 -23.70 9.04
C SER A 32 0.74 -22.90 10.09
N GLY A 33 0.09 -22.56 11.21
CA GLY A 33 0.74 -21.88 12.33
C GLY A 33 1.84 -22.69 13.04
N SER A 34 1.91 -24.01 12.82
CA SER A 34 3.00 -24.88 13.32
C SER A 34 4.22 -24.93 12.40
N MET A 35 4.18 -24.27 11.24
CA MET A 35 5.27 -24.31 10.27
C MET A 35 6.56 -23.71 10.83
N LYS A 36 7.69 -24.36 10.55
CA LYS A 36 9.00 -23.83 10.91
C LYS A 36 9.23 -22.47 10.26
N LEU A 37 9.81 -21.54 11.02
CA LEU A 37 10.03 -20.15 10.60
C LEU A 37 10.78 -20.04 9.27
N GLU A 38 11.89 -20.79 9.11
CA GLU A 38 12.69 -20.77 7.87
C GLU A 38 11.91 -21.30 6.66
N THR A 39 11.12 -22.37 6.85
CA THR A 39 10.25 -22.92 5.81
C THR A 39 9.22 -21.88 5.37
N ALA A 40 8.50 -21.28 6.33
CA ALA A 40 7.50 -20.26 6.04
C ALA A 40 8.11 -19.07 5.29
N GLN A 41 9.21 -18.50 5.78
CA GLN A 41 9.92 -17.42 5.08
C GLN A 41 10.33 -17.80 3.66
N SER A 42 10.85 -19.02 3.47
CA SER A 42 11.25 -19.48 2.14
C SER A 42 10.06 -19.66 1.19
N LEU A 43 8.88 -20.03 1.69
CA LEU A 43 7.66 -20.13 0.89
C LEU A 43 7.11 -18.75 0.55
N ILE A 44 7.05 -17.83 1.52
CA ILE A 44 6.59 -16.46 1.29
C ILE A 44 7.48 -15.74 0.27
N ARG A 45 8.81 -15.89 0.36
CA ARG A 45 9.75 -15.30 -0.63
C ARG A 45 9.64 -15.94 -2.02
N ALA A 46 9.03 -17.11 -2.12
CA ALA A 46 8.82 -17.78 -3.40
C ALA A 46 7.52 -17.32 -4.08
N LEU A 47 6.65 -16.59 -3.38
CA LEU A 47 5.41 -16.06 -3.94
C LEU A 47 5.67 -14.99 -5.01
N PRO A 48 4.84 -14.94 -6.07
CA PRO A 48 4.76 -13.79 -6.96
C PRO A 48 4.42 -12.49 -6.22
N ASN A 49 4.74 -11.35 -6.83
CA ASN A 49 4.23 -10.05 -6.39
C ASN A 49 2.69 -10.02 -6.36
N ALA A 50 2.12 -9.15 -5.54
CA ALA A 50 0.68 -9.03 -5.33
C ALA A 50 -0.02 -10.30 -4.82
N SER A 51 0.72 -11.27 -4.28
CA SER A 51 0.16 -12.48 -3.67
C SER A 51 -0.58 -12.17 -2.37
N VAL A 52 -1.61 -12.96 -2.09
CA VAL A 52 -2.36 -12.88 -0.83
C VAL A 52 -1.97 -14.02 0.09
N VAL A 53 -1.67 -13.69 1.34
CA VAL A 53 -1.32 -14.64 2.38
C VAL A 53 -2.35 -14.54 3.50
N LEU A 54 -2.86 -15.66 3.96
CA LEU A 54 -3.82 -15.76 5.06
C LEU A 54 -3.16 -16.46 6.24
N LEU A 55 -3.20 -15.82 7.41
CA LEU A 55 -2.71 -16.38 8.66
C LEU A 55 -3.85 -16.97 9.49
N ASP A 56 -3.65 -18.19 9.96
CA ASP A 56 -4.62 -18.87 10.82
C ASP A 56 -4.43 -18.51 12.31
N PRO A 57 -5.42 -18.78 13.18
CA PRO A 57 -5.35 -18.47 14.61
C PRO A 57 -4.22 -19.16 15.38
N SER A 58 -3.65 -20.25 14.83
CA SER A 58 -2.55 -20.97 15.46
C SER A 58 -1.18 -20.33 15.20
N THR A 59 -1.12 -19.32 14.33
CA THR A 59 0.11 -18.61 13.98
C THR A 59 0.70 -17.89 15.20
N THR A 60 1.94 -18.21 15.54
CA THR A 60 2.68 -17.51 16.61
C THR A 60 3.10 -16.10 16.18
N VAL A 61 3.40 -15.23 17.15
CA VAL A 61 3.89 -13.86 16.86
C VAL A 61 5.17 -13.89 16.01
N ASP A 62 6.15 -14.73 16.36
CA ASP A 62 7.42 -14.82 15.64
C ASP A 62 7.24 -15.28 14.19
N LEU A 63 6.36 -16.27 13.97
CA LEU A 63 6.04 -16.74 12.64
C LEU A 63 5.33 -15.67 11.81
N ALA A 64 4.35 -14.98 12.40
CA ALA A 64 3.62 -13.90 11.73
C ALA A 64 4.54 -12.72 11.36
N VAL A 65 5.44 -12.32 12.26
CA VAL A 65 6.44 -11.27 12.02
C VAL A 65 7.40 -11.69 10.90
N ALA A 66 7.84 -12.95 10.90
CA ALA A 66 8.69 -13.50 9.86
C ALA A 66 8.01 -13.51 8.48
N ILE A 67 6.72 -13.89 8.44
CA ILE A 67 5.91 -13.85 7.22
C ILE A 67 5.73 -12.41 6.74
N ALA A 68 5.30 -11.49 7.61
CA ALA A 68 5.11 -10.08 7.28
C ALA A 68 6.38 -9.44 6.71
N SER A 69 7.54 -9.75 7.30
CA SER A 69 8.85 -9.28 6.83
C SER A 69 9.23 -9.82 5.44
N ALA A 70 8.84 -11.06 5.15
CA ALA A 70 9.19 -11.75 3.93
C ALA A 70 8.23 -11.48 2.77
N MET A 71 7.12 -10.77 3.02
CA MET A 71 6.05 -10.55 2.04
C MET A 71 6.57 -10.00 0.71
N PRO A 72 6.13 -10.57 -0.42
CA PRO A 72 6.49 -10.07 -1.73
C PRO A 72 5.97 -8.64 -1.92
N LEU A 73 6.49 -7.94 -2.94
CA LEU A 73 6.04 -6.59 -3.27
C LEU A 73 4.53 -6.59 -3.51
N GLN A 74 3.84 -5.58 -2.99
CA GLN A 74 2.38 -5.42 -3.12
C GLN A 74 1.58 -6.58 -2.54
N GLY A 75 2.23 -7.46 -1.78
CA GLY A 75 1.58 -8.58 -1.12
C GLY A 75 0.58 -8.10 -0.08
N LEU A 76 -0.55 -8.80 -0.01
CA LEU A 76 -1.62 -8.54 0.95
C LEU A 76 -1.62 -9.64 2.02
N LEU A 77 -1.53 -9.23 3.27
CA LEU A 77 -1.67 -10.13 4.41
C LEU A 77 -3.09 -10.00 4.97
N MET A 78 -3.78 -11.13 5.12
CA MET A 78 -5.10 -11.25 5.75
C MET A 78 -5.00 -12.12 7.00
N LEU A 79 -5.88 -11.88 7.96
CA LEU A 79 -5.95 -12.62 9.23
C LEU A 79 -7.27 -13.37 9.30
N GLU A 80 -7.24 -14.65 9.65
CA GLU A 80 -8.47 -15.38 9.98
C GLU A 80 -9.06 -14.90 11.30
N PRO A 81 -10.39 -15.02 11.48
CA PRO A 81 -11.02 -14.83 12.78
C PRO A 81 -10.37 -15.70 13.85
N GLY A 82 -9.96 -15.09 14.96
CA GLY A 82 -9.32 -15.79 16.08
C GLY A 82 -7.81 -15.55 16.21
N VAL A 83 -7.16 -14.92 15.24
CA VAL A 83 -5.79 -14.41 15.42
C VAL A 83 -5.74 -13.42 16.59
N SER A 84 -4.67 -13.49 17.41
CA SER A 84 -4.55 -12.65 18.61
C SER A 84 -4.15 -11.20 18.31
N VAL A 85 -4.41 -10.30 19.26
CA VAL A 85 -4.03 -8.88 19.18
C VAL A 85 -2.50 -8.73 19.07
N GLU A 86 -1.74 -9.56 19.77
CA GLU A 86 -0.28 -9.55 19.77
C GLU A 86 0.29 -9.89 18.39
N VAL A 87 -0.29 -10.91 17.73
CA VAL A 87 0.08 -11.28 16.37
C VAL A 87 -0.20 -10.13 15.41
N ALA A 88 -1.40 -9.54 15.49
CA ALA A 88 -1.79 -8.40 14.65
C ALA A 88 -0.86 -7.19 14.83
N ARG A 89 -0.47 -6.87 16.07
CA ARG A 89 0.52 -5.81 16.37
C ARG A 89 1.89 -6.14 15.82
N GLY A 90 2.34 -7.38 15.96
CA GLY A 90 3.65 -7.83 15.45
C GLY A 90 3.76 -7.64 13.94
N ILE A 91 2.70 -8.01 13.21
CA ILE A 91 2.59 -7.80 11.77
C ILE A 91 2.64 -6.31 11.43
N ALA A 92 1.77 -5.51 12.03
CA ALA A 92 1.65 -4.09 11.72
C ALA A 92 2.97 -3.31 11.96
N LYS A 93 3.74 -3.66 13.00
CA LYS A 93 5.04 -3.03 13.26
C LYS A 93 6.11 -3.40 12.23
N THR A 94 5.97 -4.56 11.59
CA THR A 94 7.04 -5.15 10.76
C THR A 94 6.76 -5.03 9.27
N LEU A 95 5.49 -4.93 8.89
CA LEU A 95 5.04 -4.90 7.50
C LEU A 95 5.87 -3.88 6.69
N PRO A 96 6.57 -4.28 5.63
CA PRO A 96 7.36 -3.35 4.82
C PRO A 96 6.48 -2.35 4.08
N THR A 97 7.11 -1.27 3.60
CA THR A 97 6.43 -0.36 2.66
C THR A 97 5.97 -1.13 1.41
N ASP A 98 4.87 -0.68 0.81
CA ASP A 98 4.25 -1.31 -0.37
C ASP A 98 3.69 -2.71 -0.12
N ARG A 99 3.54 -3.12 1.14
CA ARG A 99 2.76 -4.30 1.51
C ARG A 99 1.53 -3.83 2.25
N ALA A 100 0.47 -4.61 2.09
CA ALA A 100 -0.81 -4.28 2.67
C ALA A 100 -1.22 -5.30 3.72
N VAL A 101 -1.95 -4.82 4.73
CA VAL A 101 -2.74 -5.66 5.63
C VAL A 101 -4.22 -5.36 5.38
N GLY A 102 -5.00 -6.42 5.16
CA GLY A 102 -6.44 -6.33 4.94
C GLY A 102 -7.21 -6.46 6.25
N ILE A 103 -8.19 -5.60 6.44
CA ILE A 103 -9.15 -5.64 7.54
C ILE A 103 -10.53 -5.75 6.92
N ASP A 104 -11.22 -6.86 7.21
CA ASP A 104 -12.56 -7.13 6.71
C ASP A 104 -13.63 -7.03 7.79
N SER A 105 -14.90 -7.20 7.38
CA SER A 105 -16.05 -7.16 8.30
C SER A 105 -16.05 -8.29 9.35
N GLN A 106 -15.24 -9.33 9.16
CA GLN A 106 -15.12 -10.45 10.11
C GLN A 106 -13.95 -10.26 11.08
N THR A 107 -13.08 -9.28 10.82
CA THR A 107 -11.95 -8.94 11.69
C THR A 107 -12.49 -8.29 12.98
N PRO A 108 -12.21 -8.85 14.17
CA PRO A 108 -12.66 -8.23 15.42
C PRO A 108 -12.12 -6.81 15.55
N PHE A 109 -12.96 -5.89 16.05
CA PHE A 109 -12.59 -4.47 16.10
C PHE A 109 -11.29 -4.21 16.88
N SER A 110 -11.04 -4.94 17.97
CA SER A 110 -9.79 -4.84 18.74
C SER A 110 -8.54 -5.24 17.94
N ILE A 111 -8.67 -6.19 17.01
CA ILE A 111 -7.62 -6.61 16.08
C ILE A 111 -7.40 -5.53 15.02
N ALA A 112 -8.49 -5.05 14.41
CA ALA A 112 -8.45 -3.98 13.43
C ALA A 112 -7.78 -2.71 14.01
N GLU A 113 -8.19 -2.31 15.20
CA GLU A 113 -7.60 -1.19 15.94
C GLU A 113 -6.10 -1.38 16.20
N ALA A 114 -5.72 -2.59 16.63
CA ALA A 114 -4.33 -2.90 16.89
C ALA A 114 -3.46 -2.80 15.63
N ILE A 115 -4.00 -3.18 14.47
CA ILE A 115 -3.33 -3.03 13.18
C ILE A 115 -3.16 -1.55 12.83
N VAL A 116 -4.25 -0.78 12.73
CA VAL A 116 -4.21 0.61 12.25
C VAL A 116 -3.34 1.51 13.12
N SER A 117 -3.36 1.31 14.44
CA SER A 117 -2.58 2.10 15.40
C SER A 117 -1.08 1.73 15.41
N SER A 118 -0.75 0.47 15.12
CA SER A 118 0.63 -0.04 15.17
C SER A 118 1.33 -0.04 13.81
N LEU A 119 0.62 0.25 12.72
CA LEU A 119 1.17 0.21 11.37
C LEU A 119 2.14 1.38 11.14
N SER A 120 3.41 1.16 11.44
CA SER A 120 4.44 2.21 11.32
C SER A 120 4.85 2.53 9.88
N LYS A 121 4.55 1.63 8.94
CA LYS A 121 4.83 1.74 7.50
C LYS A 121 3.97 0.72 6.75
N GLY A 122 3.82 0.91 5.44
CA GLY A 122 2.97 0.06 4.61
C GLY A 122 1.52 0.54 4.58
N THR A 123 0.63 -0.33 4.14
CA THR A 123 -0.72 0.07 3.73
C THR A 123 -1.81 -0.70 4.49
N VAL A 124 -2.89 -0.03 4.88
CA VAL A 124 -4.11 -0.68 5.34
C VAL A 124 -5.14 -0.71 4.20
N LEU A 125 -5.69 -1.89 3.94
CA LEU A 125 -6.88 -2.05 3.11
C LEU A 125 -8.08 -2.30 4.05
N LEU A 126 -8.99 -1.34 4.11
CA LEU A 126 -10.26 -1.48 4.84
C LEU A 126 -11.34 -1.99 3.88
N ASP A 127 -12.06 -3.03 4.26
CA ASP A 127 -13.18 -3.56 3.50
C ASP A 127 -14.33 -2.53 3.46
N PRO A 128 -14.84 -2.20 2.26
CA PRO A 128 -16.01 -1.35 2.12
C PRO A 128 -17.25 -1.83 2.87
N ASP A 129 -17.35 -3.11 3.24
CA ASP A 129 -18.51 -3.66 3.97
C ASP A 129 -18.49 -3.34 5.47
N LEU A 130 -17.41 -2.74 6.00
CA LEU A 130 -17.37 -2.22 7.37
C LEU A 130 -18.46 -1.14 7.57
N SER A 131 -19.01 -1.07 8.79
CA SER A 131 -19.94 0.00 9.17
C SER A 131 -19.24 1.36 9.09
N GLU A 132 -19.99 2.43 8.83
CA GLU A 132 -19.43 3.79 8.76
C GLU A 132 -18.74 4.20 10.06
N GLU A 133 -19.33 3.85 11.21
CA GLU A 133 -18.75 4.09 12.53
C GLU A 133 -17.39 3.40 12.70
N ASN A 134 -17.28 2.12 12.30
CA ASN A 134 -16.03 1.39 12.36
C ASN A 134 -15.00 1.96 11.39
N LEU A 135 -15.40 2.32 10.17
CA LEU A 135 -14.53 2.95 9.19
C LEU A 135 -13.94 4.26 9.72
N ILE A 136 -14.79 5.15 10.22
CA ILE A 136 -14.36 6.44 10.79
C ILE A 136 -13.38 6.18 11.93
N THR A 137 -13.76 5.34 12.89
CA THR A 137 -12.93 5.10 14.08
C THR A 137 -11.58 4.49 13.73
N LEU A 138 -11.54 3.53 12.80
CA LEU A 138 -10.28 2.91 12.36
C LEU A 138 -9.40 3.88 11.59
N VAL A 139 -9.99 4.70 10.72
CA VAL A 139 -9.27 5.72 9.96
C VAL A 139 -8.66 6.77 10.89
N GLU A 140 -9.41 7.27 11.88
CA GLU A 140 -8.90 8.25 12.85
C GLU A 140 -7.74 7.72 13.70
N LYS A 141 -7.70 6.39 13.89
CA LYS A 141 -6.63 5.69 14.63
C LYS A 141 -5.45 5.27 13.75
N LEU A 142 -5.46 5.58 12.45
CA LEU A 142 -4.32 5.28 11.58
C LEU A 142 -3.07 5.99 12.09
N ASN A 143 -1.99 5.23 12.14
CA ASN A 143 -0.67 5.79 12.42
C ASN A 143 -0.31 6.85 11.35
N PRO A 144 0.26 8.01 11.71
CA PRO A 144 0.67 9.05 10.75
C PRO A 144 1.58 8.58 9.63
N ASN A 145 2.29 7.47 9.76
CA ASN A 145 3.17 6.95 8.69
C ASN A 145 2.51 5.84 7.83
N ALA A 146 1.26 5.50 8.11
CA ALA A 146 0.52 4.52 7.36
C ALA A 146 -0.08 5.12 6.08
N GLU A 147 -0.20 4.28 5.06
CA GLU A 147 -1.02 4.59 3.89
C GLU A 147 -2.39 3.93 4.01
N LEU A 148 -3.43 4.62 3.58
CA LEU A 148 -4.76 4.04 3.41
C LEU A 148 -4.96 3.65 1.95
N TYR A 149 -5.32 2.41 1.66
CA TYR A 149 -5.67 1.96 0.31
C TYR A 149 -7.15 2.21 0.02
N LEU A 150 -7.44 2.93 -1.07
CA LEU A 150 -8.79 3.01 -1.63
C LEU A 150 -8.95 2.04 -2.79
N SER A 151 -9.79 1.04 -2.57
CA SER A 151 -10.13 0.05 -3.56
C SER A 151 -11.18 0.59 -4.54
N ALA A 152 -11.21 0.02 -5.75
CA ALA A 152 -12.28 0.26 -6.72
C ALA A 152 -13.68 -0.13 -6.23
N LYS A 153 -13.75 -0.96 -5.17
CA LYS A 153 -15.01 -1.42 -4.58
C LYS A 153 -15.53 -0.47 -3.50
N THR A 154 -14.72 0.50 -3.07
CA THR A 154 -15.12 1.45 -2.03
C THR A 154 -16.14 2.44 -2.62
N PRO A 155 -17.39 2.48 -2.12
CA PRO A 155 -18.37 3.46 -2.56
C PRO A 155 -17.86 4.90 -2.36
N CYS A 156 -18.27 5.82 -3.22
CA CYS A 156 -17.84 7.22 -3.17
C CYS A 156 -18.11 7.85 -1.81
N GLU A 157 -19.27 7.59 -1.21
CA GLU A 157 -19.68 8.14 0.08
C GLU A 157 -18.76 7.66 1.22
N LYS A 158 -18.36 6.38 1.18
CA LYS A 158 -17.41 5.82 2.16
C LYS A 158 -16.01 6.36 1.93
N ALA A 159 -15.58 6.50 0.68
CA ALA A 159 -14.30 7.14 0.36
C ALA A 159 -14.26 8.58 0.91
N ASP A 160 -15.31 9.38 0.71
CA ASP A 160 -15.41 10.73 1.27
C ASP A 160 -15.27 10.75 2.80
N LEU A 161 -15.97 9.84 3.49
CA LEU A 161 -15.90 9.71 4.94
C LEU A 161 -14.46 9.41 5.38
N MET A 162 -13.83 8.40 4.78
CA MET A 162 -12.45 8.03 5.12
C MET A 162 -11.48 9.20 4.91
N ILE A 163 -11.60 9.95 3.81
CA ILE A 163 -10.69 11.07 3.52
C ILE A 163 -10.86 12.23 4.50
N LYS A 164 -12.11 12.55 4.88
CA LYS A 164 -12.41 13.62 5.84
C LYS A 164 -11.78 13.36 7.21
N HIS A 165 -11.77 12.10 7.62
CA HIS A 165 -11.27 11.62 8.92
C HIS A 165 -9.82 11.12 8.88
N LEU A 166 -9.20 11.04 7.71
CA LEU A 166 -7.81 10.63 7.57
C LEU A 166 -6.92 11.51 8.48
N PRO A 167 -6.02 10.96 9.31
CA PRO A 167 -5.13 11.73 10.17
C PRO A 167 -4.09 12.53 9.37
N GLN A 168 -3.41 13.48 10.04
CA GLN A 168 -2.26 14.16 9.45
C GLN A 168 -1.06 13.19 9.34
N GLY A 169 -0.26 13.32 8.28
CA GLY A 169 0.86 12.43 7.95
C GLY A 169 0.44 11.24 7.10
N CYS A 170 -0.79 10.75 7.25
CA CYS A 170 -1.27 9.63 6.46
C CYS A 170 -1.40 10.02 4.99
N SER A 171 -0.98 9.10 4.12
CA SER A 171 -1.17 9.20 2.68
C SER A 171 -2.28 8.28 2.19
N LEU A 172 -2.65 8.48 0.94
CA LEU A 172 -3.66 7.68 0.26
C LEU A 172 -3.05 6.92 -0.92
N LEU A 173 -3.24 5.61 -0.97
CA LEU A 173 -2.92 4.79 -2.13
C LEU A 173 -4.18 4.51 -2.96
N LEU A 174 -4.18 4.94 -4.22
CA LEU A 174 -5.29 4.65 -5.14
C LEU A 174 -5.07 3.32 -5.88
N SER A 175 -6.12 2.50 -5.92
CA SER A 175 -6.18 1.28 -6.73
C SER A 175 -6.17 1.58 -8.23
N GLU A 176 -5.45 0.79 -9.04
CA GLU A 176 -5.45 0.88 -10.52
C GLU A 176 -6.84 0.77 -11.18
N HIS A 177 -7.80 0.20 -10.46
CA HIS A 177 -9.16 0.01 -10.93
C HIS A 177 -10.15 1.03 -10.35
N ILE A 178 -9.72 1.96 -9.49
CA ILE A 178 -10.60 3.03 -9.00
C ILE A 178 -11.14 3.80 -10.20
N ASN A 179 -12.38 4.26 -10.19
CA ASN A 179 -12.88 5.06 -11.31
C ASN A 179 -12.38 6.52 -11.20
N LEU A 180 -12.34 7.23 -12.34
CA LEU A 180 -11.76 8.59 -12.43
C LEU A 180 -12.54 9.61 -11.60
N GLU A 181 -13.86 9.49 -11.56
CA GLU A 181 -14.71 10.40 -10.81
C GLU A 181 -14.43 10.32 -9.31
N THR A 182 -14.37 9.10 -8.76
CA THR A 182 -14.00 8.85 -7.37
C THR A 182 -12.59 9.34 -7.08
N ALA A 183 -11.61 9.09 -7.97
CA ALA A 183 -10.24 9.56 -7.78
C ALA A 183 -10.15 11.10 -7.73
N ILE A 184 -10.83 11.80 -8.64
CA ILE A 184 -10.91 13.27 -8.67
C ILE A 184 -11.59 13.80 -7.41
N ARG A 185 -12.73 13.21 -7.03
CA ARG A 185 -13.49 13.60 -5.84
C ARG A 185 -12.64 13.47 -4.58
N VAL A 186 -11.99 12.33 -4.41
CA VAL A 186 -11.09 12.09 -3.28
C VAL A 186 -9.91 13.07 -3.29
N ALA A 187 -9.30 13.32 -4.45
CA ALA A 187 -8.23 14.31 -4.56
C ALA A 187 -8.65 15.70 -4.09
N SER A 188 -9.87 16.14 -4.44
CA SER A 188 -10.40 17.44 -4.01
C SER A 188 -10.70 17.53 -2.51
N LEU A 189 -10.86 16.40 -1.83
CA LEU A 189 -11.19 16.34 -0.40
C LEU A 189 -9.96 16.20 0.51
N ILE A 190 -8.79 15.93 -0.07
CA ILE A 190 -7.56 15.79 0.70
C ILE A 190 -7.17 17.15 1.30
N LYS A 191 -6.84 17.14 2.59
CA LYS A 191 -6.36 18.33 3.30
C LYS A 191 -4.88 18.59 2.98
N THR A 192 -4.48 19.85 2.98
CA THR A 192 -3.08 20.31 2.80
C THR A 192 -2.09 19.52 3.67
N GLY A 193 -0.90 19.26 3.12
CA GLY A 193 0.15 18.49 3.81
C GLY A 193 -0.01 16.98 3.75
N ARG A 194 -0.95 16.48 2.94
CA ARG A 194 -1.16 15.06 2.64
C ARG A 194 -0.94 14.82 1.16
N GLY A 195 -0.90 13.56 0.77
CA GLY A 195 -0.81 13.25 -0.63
C GLY A 195 -1.36 11.92 -1.05
N ILE A 196 -1.42 11.82 -2.37
CA ILE A 196 -1.90 10.65 -3.09
C ILE A 196 -0.70 9.95 -3.69
N ARG A 197 -0.67 8.65 -3.52
CA ARG A 197 0.15 7.75 -4.31
C ARG A 197 -0.72 7.01 -5.30
N ILE A 198 -0.28 7.03 -6.54
CA ILE A 198 -0.87 6.25 -7.61
C ILE A 198 -0.09 4.94 -7.68
N SER A 199 -0.77 3.79 -7.60
CA SER A 199 -0.11 2.47 -7.70
C SER A 199 0.72 2.36 -8.99
N GLU A 200 1.89 1.73 -8.95
CA GLU A 200 2.76 1.57 -10.13
C GLU A 200 2.11 0.73 -11.24
N GLU A 201 1.15 -0.13 -10.89
CA GLU A 201 0.36 -0.92 -11.84
C GLU A 201 -0.74 -0.07 -12.53
N PHE A 202 -0.84 1.22 -12.21
CA PHE A 202 -1.78 2.11 -12.89
C PHE A 202 -1.54 2.16 -14.40
N SER A 203 -2.49 1.60 -15.14
CA SER A 203 -2.56 1.68 -16.60
C SER A 203 -3.21 2.97 -17.11
N TRP A 204 -3.52 3.93 -16.24
CA TRP A 204 -4.17 5.17 -16.68
C TRP A 204 -3.21 6.05 -17.47
N GLY A 205 -3.69 6.50 -18.63
CA GLY A 205 -2.97 7.49 -19.41
C GLY A 205 -2.77 8.80 -18.65
N PHE A 206 -1.71 9.52 -19.02
CA PHE A 206 -1.31 10.80 -18.45
C PHE A 206 -2.46 11.79 -18.22
N SER A 207 -3.42 11.87 -19.15
CA SER A 207 -4.57 12.76 -19.01
C SER A 207 -5.36 12.56 -17.72
N LYS A 208 -5.49 11.31 -17.25
CA LYS A 208 -6.24 11.03 -16.01
C LYS A 208 -5.43 11.39 -14.76
N ILE A 209 -4.13 11.11 -14.78
CA ILE A 209 -3.20 11.52 -13.72
C ILE A 209 -3.22 13.04 -13.60
N LEU A 210 -3.15 13.75 -14.73
CA LEU A 210 -3.25 15.20 -14.78
C LEU A 210 -4.57 15.72 -14.20
N SER A 211 -5.70 15.07 -14.47
CA SER A 211 -6.99 15.46 -13.88
C SER A 211 -7.02 15.29 -12.35
N ILE A 212 -6.46 14.20 -11.82
CA ILE A 212 -6.30 14.01 -10.36
C ILE A 212 -5.42 15.12 -9.81
N ALA A 213 -4.27 15.35 -10.44
CA ALA A 213 -3.33 16.39 -10.08
C ALA A 213 -4.02 17.75 -9.93
N LYS A 214 -4.73 18.19 -10.97
CA LYS A 214 -5.47 19.47 -10.99
C LYS A 214 -6.53 19.62 -9.90
N SER A 215 -7.00 18.49 -9.37
CA SER A 215 -8.02 18.47 -8.32
C SER A 215 -7.43 18.54 -6.92
N LEU A 216 -6.11 18.39 -6.76
CA LEU A 216 -5.46 18.48 -5.47
C LEU A 216 -5.42 19.93 -4.97
N PRO A 217 -5.77 20.16 -3.70
CA PRO A 217 -5.57 21.46 -3.06
C PRO A 217 -4.09 21.82 -2.95
N GLU A 218 -3.81 23.13 -2.88
CA GLU A 218 -2.47 23.64 -2.72
C GLU A 218 -1.77 23.08 -1.47
N GLY A 219 -0.49 22.75 -1.62
CA GLY A 219 0.34 22.14 -0.59
C GLY A 219 0.05 20.66 -0.34
N CYS A 220 -0.71 20.00 -1.22
CA CYS A 220 -0.75 18.54 -1.30
C CYS A 220 0.36 18.03 -2.23
N TRP A 221 0.71 16.75 -2.06
CA TRP A 221 1.66 16.09 -2.93
C TRP A 221 1.05 14.93 -3.71
N LEU A 222 1.61 14.65 -4.88
CA LEU A 222 1.23 13.52 -5.72
C LEU A 222 2.48 12.68 -6.01
N ALA A 223 2.48 11.44 -5.55
CA ALA A 223 3.51 10.47 -5.89
C ALA A 223 3.16 9.80 -7.22
N LEU A 224 4.02 10.04 -8.20
CA LEU A 224 3.84 9.65 -9.59
C LEU A 224 4.43 8.25 -9.86
N PRO A 225 3.79 7.46 -10.73
CA PRO A 225 4.34 6.18 -11.15
C PRO A 225 5.56 6.39 -12.05
N ASN A 226 6.49 5.43 -12.00
CA ASN A 226 7.77 5.48 -12.72
C ASN A 226 7.61 5.28 -14.24
N THR A 227 6.40 4.97 -14.69
CA THR A 227 6.03 4.77 -16.09
C THR A 227 5.85 6.08 -16.86
N LEU A 228 5.79 7.23 -16.17
CA LEU A 228 5.63 8.53 -16.83
C LEU A 228 6.89 8.95 -17.59
N LEU A 229 6.69 9.49 -18.79
CA LEU A 229 7.75 10.05 -19.61
C LEU A 229 8.24 11.39 -19.04
N PRO A 230 9.51 11.78 -19.22
CA PRO A 230 10.03 13.07 -18.74
C PRO A 230 9.21 14.29 -19.17
N LYS A 231 8.67 14.29 -20.40
CA LYS A 231 7.79 15.36 -20.90
C LYS A 231 6.47 15.46 -20.11
N GLN A 232 5.92 14.32 -19.69
CA GLN A 232 4.69 14.25 -18.89
C GLN A 232 4.95 14.77 -17.47
N ILE A 233 6.09 14.40 -16.89
CA ILE A 233 6.54 14.92 -15.59
C ILE A 233 6.72 16.44 -15.66
N THR A 234 7.28 16.95 -16.76
CA THR A 234 7.43 18.40 -16.99
C THR A 234 6.07 19.11 -17.02
N ALA A 235 5.09 18.53 -17.71
CA ALA A 235 3.74 19.11 -17.77
C ALA A 235 3.03 19.09 -16.41
N LEU A 236 3.26 18.08 -15.56
CA LEU A 236 2.74 18.05 -14.18
C LEU A 236 3.42 19.09 -13.28
N ARG A 237 4.71 19.38 -13.53
CA ARG A 237 5.46 20.41 -12.80
C ARG A 237 4.91 21.82 -13.01
N GLU A 238 4.36 22.09 -14.20
CA GLU A 238 3.77 23.39 -14.54
C GLU A 238 2.44 23.64 -13.82
N GLU A 239 1.85 22.63 -13.17
CA GLU A 239 0.65 22.78 -12.34
C GLU A 239 1.04 23.39 -10.97
N PRO A 240 0.67 24.66 -10.70
CA PRO A 240 1.17 25.41 -9.55
C PRO A 240 0.66 24.89 -8.21
N SER A 241 -0.44 24.13 -8.20
CA SER A 241 -1.08 23.63 -6.99
C SER A 241 -0.42 22.39 -6.40
N ILE A 242 0.59 21.80 -7.06
CA ILE A 242 1.03 20.44 -6.75
C ILE A 242 2.53 20.39 -6.53
N GLN A 243 2.90 19.73 -5.43
CA GLN A 243 4.25 19.19 -5.30
C GLN A 243 4.28 17.75 -5.78
N CYS A 244 5.01 17.49 -6.86
CA CYS A 244 5.13 16.16 -7.42
C CYS A 244 6.30 15.43 -6.73
N LEU A 245 6.02 14.26 -6.17
CA LEU A 245 7.06 13.35 -5.72
C LEU A 245 7.25 12.28 -6.78
N ILE A 246 8.49 12.10 -7.22
CA ILE A 246 8.84 11.01 -8.11
C ILE A 246 9.40 9.90 -7.24
N ASN A 247 8.70 8.77 -7.24
CA ASN A 247 9.24 7.56 -6.64
C ASN A 247 10.48 7.13 -7.43
N THR A 248 11.53 6.69 -6.76
CA THR A 248 12.73 6.15 -7.45
C THR A 248 13.08 4.74 -7.03
N SER A 249 12.30 4.16 -6.10
CA SER A 249 12.59 2.86 -5.49
C SER A 249 12.45 1.69 -6.46
N GLU A 250 11.73 1.87 -7.57
CA GLU A 250 11.24 0.79 -8.43
C GLU A 250 11.39 1.10 -9.92
N THR A 251 12.45 1.81 -10.32
CA THR A 251 12.77 1.92 -11.75
C THR A 251 13.37 0.60 -12.24
N ALA A 252 12.99 0.15 -13.45
CA ALA A 252 13.68 -0.96 -14.12
C ALA A 252 15.14 -0.61 -14.45
N GLU A 253 15.44 0.69 -14.53
CA GLU A 253 16.78 1.27 -14.51
C GLU A 253 17.23 1.45 -13.04
N SER A 254 18.53 1.49 -12.76
CA SER A 254 18.99 1.86 -11.40
C SER A 254 18.41 3.22 -10.97
N PRO A 255 17.99 3.42 -9.71
CA PRO A 255 17.49 4.72 -9.21
C PRO A 255 18.42 5.89 -9.56
N SER A 256 19.73 5.64 -9.60
CA SER A 256 20.75 6.61 -10.02
C SER A 256 20.69 6.99 -11.52
N VAL A 257 20.32 6.05 -12.39
CA VAL A 257 20.19 6.27 -13.84
C VAL A 257 18.94 7.09 -14.13
N TYR A 258 17.84 6.78 -13.46
CA TYR A 258 16.60 7.55 -13.60
C TYR A 258 16.74 8.96 -13.03
N ALA A 259 17.38 9.12 -11.86
CA ALA A 259 17.74 10.42 -11.30
C ALA A 259 18.66 11.22 -12.24
N ALA A 260 19.65 10.59 -12.86
CA ALA A 260 20.52 11.24 -13.85
C ALA A 260 19.73 11.69 -15.09
N ARG A 261 18.77 10.88 -15.56
CA ARG A 261 17.87 11.22 -16.67
C ARG A 261 17.01 12.43 -16.33
N LEU A 262 16.39 12.46 -15.15
CA LEU A 262 15.60 13.60 -14.68
C LEU A 262 16.47 14.86 -14.53
N THR A 263 17.71 14.72 -14.04
CA THR A 263 18.68 15.82 -13.95
C THR A 263 19.05 16.36 -15.33
N GLN A 264 19.25 15.48 -16.32
CA GLN A 264 19.55 15.87 -17.70
C GLN A 264 18.42 16.68 -18.35
N PHE A 265 17.16 16.42 -17.97
CA PHE A 265 16.00 17.20 -18.40
C PHE A 265 15.73 18.45 -17.52
N GLY A 266 16.61 18.77 -16.56
CA GLY A 266 16.43 19.92 -15.67
C GLY A 266 15.25 19.79 -14.70
N LEU A 267 14.79 18.56 -14.45
CA LEU A 267 13.66 18.25 -13.57
C LEU A 267 14.05 18.14 -12.10
N LEU A 268 15.35 18.08 -11.79
CA LEU A 268 15.90 18.05 -10.43
C LEU A 268 16.82 19.26 -10.22
N SER A 269 16.43 20.19 -9.35
CA SER A 269 17.25 21.32 -8.90
C SER A 269 17.38 21.29 -7.37
N LYS A 270 18.57 21.65 -6.86
CA LYS A 270 19.01 21.52 -5.46
C LYS A 270 18.34 22.48 -4.46
N SER A 271 17.45 23.37 -4.89
CA SER A 271 16.69 24.24 -3.97
C SER A 271 15.48 24.84 -4.67
N GLY A 272 14.27 24.62 -4.13
CA GLY A 272 13.03 25.27 -4.57
C GLY A 272 12.27 24.60 -5.73
N SER A 273 12.52 23.32 -6.02
CA SER A 273 11.82 22.58 -7.08
C SER A 273 10.48 22.01 -6.60
N SER A 274 9.40 22.15 -7.37
CA SER A 274 8.10 21.46 -7.14
C SER A 274 8.16 19.94 -7.40
N VAL A 275 9.33 19.41 -7.79
CA VAL A 275 9.59 17.99 -8.01
C VAL A 275 10.72 17.53 -7.11
N GLN A 276 10.45 16.55 -6.25
CA GLN A 276 11.46 15.93 -5.39
C GLN A 276 11.55 14.42 -5.67
N LEU A 277 12.75 13.85 -5.50
CA LEU A 277 12.91 12.41 -5.43
C LEU A 277 12.57 11.94 -4.02
N ALA A 278 11.71 10.94 -3.93
CA ALA A 278 11.41 10.26 -2.67
C ALA A 278 11.66 8.76 -2.82
N SER A 279 12.26 8.17 -1.77
CA SER A 279 12.17 6.73 -1.55
C SER A 279 10.81 6.41 -0.94
N ASN A 280 10.33 5.17 -1.08
CA ASN A 280 9.04 4.74 -0.52
C ASN A 280 8.92 5.03 1.00
N SER A 281 10.02 5.06 1.74
CA SER A 281 10.05 5.43 3.17
C SER A 281 9.73 6.91 3.46
N ASN A 282 9.92 7.80 2.49
CA ASN A 282 9.82 9.25 2.67
C ASN A 282 8.51 9.81 2.09
N LEU A 283 7.67 8.97 1.48
CA LEU A 283 6.43 9.41 0.83
C LEU A 283 5.38 9.89 1.85
N CYS A 284 5.33 9.34 3.08
CA CYS A 284 4.37 9.80 4.09
C CYS A 284 4.73 11.18 4.70
N HIS A 285 6.01 11.57 4.65
CA HIS A 285 6.50 12.85 5.13
C HIS A 285 7.63 13.37 4.25
N PRO A 286 7.33 13.93 3.06
CA PRO A 286 8.32 14.70 2.34
C PRO A 286 8.74 15.88 3.21
N THR A 287 10.04 16.03 3.49
CA THR A 287 10.57 17.25 4.11
C THR A 287 10.33 18.42 3.15
N LEU A 288 9.35 19.26 3.50
CA LEU A 288 8.98 20.49 2.81
C LEU A 288 9.91 21.64 3.17
#